data_AF-A0A127B8J8-F1
#
_entry.id   AF-A0A127B8J8-F1
#
_cell.length_a   1.000
_cell.length_b   1.000
_cell.length_c   1.000
_cell.angle_alpha   90.00
_cell.angle_beta   90.00
_cell.angle_gamma   90.00
#
_symmetry.space_group_name_H-M   'P 1'
#
loop_
_entity.id
_entity.type
_entity.pdbx_description
1 polymer ?
#
loop_
_entity_poly.entity_id
_entity_poly.type
_entity_poly.pdbx_seq_one_letter_code
_entity_poly.pdbx_strand_id
1 'polypeptide(L)'
;MFEYKKFKVSSGDEKVKVAKGILKKLIEIADSEPYWKVVEGTLGLKEREAKEVLLFLESIGELTIRRAKNGRRLYVLTLRERKENPQTLDKWLKVSKTV
;
A
#
# COMPACT_ATOMS: atom_id res chain seq x y z
N MET A 1 3.95 -7.49 -11.79
CA MET A 1 3.05 -8.65 -12.06
C MET A 1 3.20 -9.84 -11.10
N PHE A 2 4.41 -10.42 -10.89
CA PHE A 2 4.58 -11.63 -10.07
C PHE A 2 4.13 -11.47 -8.61
N GLU A 3 4.41 -10.32 -7.98
CA GLU A 3 4.04 -10.09 -6.58
C GLU A 3 2.53 -9.97 -6.37
N TYR A 4 1.81 -9.36 -7.32
CA TYR A 4 0.35 -9.29 -7.21
C TYR A 4 -0.31 -10.64 -7.44
N LYS A 5 0.19 -11.45 -8.39
CA LYS A 5 -0.26 -12.84 -8.54
C LYS A 5 -0.04 -13.62 -7.24
N LYS A 6 1.12 -13.46 -6.61
CA LYS A 6 1.42 -14.06 -5.30
C LYS A 6 0.42 -13.58 -4.24
N PHE A 7 0.18 -12.26 -4.13
CA PHE A 7 -0.82 -11.69 -3.21
C PHE A 7 -2.21 -12.32 -3.39
N LYS A 8 -2.65 -12.56 -4.63
CA LYS A 8 -3.97 -13.14 -4.91
C LYS A 8 -4.10 -14.59 -4.42
N VAL A 9 -3.03 -15.38 -4.50
CA VAL A 9 -3.05 -16.81 -4.11
C VAL A 9 -2.60 -17.06 -2.67
N SER A 10 -1.92 -16.10 -2.03
CA SER A 10 -1.51 -16.19 -0.63
C SER A 10 -2.70 -16.03 0.33
N SER A 11 -2.54 -16.59 1.53
CA SER A 11 -3.50 -16.54 2.64
C SER A 11 -2.78 -16.28 3.97
N GLY A 12 -3.52 -15.84 4.99
CA GLY A 12 -2.99 -15.57 6.32
C GLY A 12 -1.80 -14.60 6.31
N ASP A 13 -0.81 -14.87 7.16
CA ASP A 13 0.37 -14.01 7.36
C ASP A 13 1.20 -13.79 6.10
N GLU A 14 1.30 -14.80 5.22
CA GLU A 14 2.04 -14.66 3.97
C GLU A 14 1.37 -13.62 3.05
N LYS A 15 0.04 -13.57 3.03
CA LYS A 15 -0.67 -12.53 2.27
C LYS A 15 -0.37 -11.14 2.80
N VAL A 16 -0.33 -10.98 4.13
CA VAL A 16 0.03 -9.71 4.79
C VAL A 16 1.46 -9.32 4.44
N LYS A 17 2.41 -10.25 4.51
CA LYS A 17 3.81 -10.03 4.17
C LYS A 17 3.99 -9.59 2.71
N VAL A 18 3.34 -10.27 1.76
CA VAL A 18 3.38 -9.89 0.35
C VAL A 18 2.76 -8.52 0.12
N ALA A 19 1.61 -8.22 0.74
CA ALA A 19 0.95 -6.92 0.64
C ALA A 19 1.82 -5.78 1.19
N LYS A 20 2.48 -5.98 2.35
CA LYS A 20 3.44 -5.02 2.92
C LYS A 20 4.65 -4.80 2.01
N GLY A 21 5.14 -5.84 1.34
CA GLY A 21 6.19 -5.73 0.33
C GLY A 21 5.78 -4.83 -0.85
N ILE A 22 4.57 -5.02 -1.37
CA ILE A 22 4.01 -4.16 -2.43
C ILE A 22 3.83 -2.73 -1.94
N LEU A 23 3.30 -2.53 -0.72
CA LEU A 23 3.13 -1.20 -0.12
C LEU A 23 4.45 -0.44 -0.05
N LYS A 24 5.54 -1.09 0.41
CA LYS A 24 6.85 -0.46 0.50
C LYS A 24 7.31 0.08 -0.86
N LYS A 25 7.19 -0.71 -1.91
CA LYS A 25 7.55 -0.29 -3.27
C LYS A 25 6.67 0.85 -3.77
N LEU A 26 5.37 0.83 -3.48
CA LEU A 26 4.44 1.91 -3.83
C LEU A 26 4.80 3.23 -3.13
N ILE A 27 5.28 3.17 -1.88
CA ILE A 27 5.75 4.33 -1.10
C ILE A 27 7.05 4.88 -1.70
N GLU A 28 8.01 4.03 -2.06
CA GLU A 28 9.31 4.46 -2.60
C GLU A 28 9.16 5.39 -3.82
N ILE A 29 8.18 5.11 -4.69
CA ILE A 29 7.89 5.89 -5.91
C ILE A 29 6.79 6.95 -5.74
N ALA A 30 6.35 7.25 -4.52
CA ALA A 30 5.19 8.13 -4.24
C ALA A 30 5.30 9.57 -4.79
N ASP A 31 6.51 10.09 -4.94
CA ASP A 31 6.75 11.47 -5.43
C ASP A 31 6.79 11.56 -6.95
N SER A 32 6.83 10.43 -7.65
CA SER A 32 6.91 10.41 -9.11
C SER A 32 5.58 10.83 -9.74
N GLU A 33 5.65 11.63 -10.80
CA GLU A 33 4.48 12.06 -11.58
C GLU A 33 4.68 11.74 -13.07
N PRO A 34 3.66 11.21 -13.77
CA PRO A 34 2.33 10.80 -13.28
C PRO A 34 2.36 9.44 -12.57
N TYR A 35 2.00 9.45 -11.28
CA TYR A 35 2.21 8.35 -10.34
C TYR A 35 1.78 6.97 -10.88
N TRP A 36 0.55 6.83 -11.35
CA TRP A 36 0.03 5.53 -11.79
C TRP A 36 0.72 4.98 -13.03
N LYS A 37 1.23 5.83 -13.93
CA LYS A 37 2.03 5.37 -15.06
C LYS A 37 3.38 4.85 -14.60
N VAL A 38 3.98 5.50 -13.60
CA VAL A 38 5.24 5.04 -12.99
C VAL A 38 5.04 3.71 -12.29
N VAL A 39 3.97 3.54 -11.51
CA VAL A 39 3.60 2.25 -10.88
C VAL A 39 3.50 1.14 -11.93
N GLU A 40 2.82 1.40 -13.05
CA GLU A 40 2.66 0.42 -14.12
C GLU A 40 4.00 0.10 -14.80
N GLY A 41 4.81 1.11 -15.14
CA GLY A 41 6.10 0.93 -15.80
C GLY A 41 7.16 0.27 -14.92
N THR A 42 7.20 0.58 -13.62
CA THR A 42 8.25 0.13 -12.69
C THR A 42 7.88 -1.17 -11.98
N LEU A 43 6.61 -1.34 -11.59
CA LEU A 43 6.16 -2.51 -10.81
C LEU A 43 5.35 -3.51 -11.64
N GLY A 44 4.94 -3.13 -12.85
CA GLY A 44 4.03 -3.93 -13.67
C GLY A 44 2.72 -4.20 -12.93
N LEU A 45 2.21 -3.19 -12.22
CA LEU A 45 0.94 -3.21 -11.49
C LEU A 45 0.01 -2.17 -12.11
N LYS A 46 -1.21 -2.58 -12.43
CA LYS A 46 -2.26 -1.63 -12.82
C LYS A 46 -2.74 -0.87 -11.60
N GLU A 47 -3.25 0.35 -11.80
CA GLU A 47 -3.82 1.18 -10.75
C GLU A 47 -4.87 0.42 -9.89
N ARG A 48 -5.75 -0.36 -10.53
CA ARG A 48 -6.76 -1.17 -9.83
C ARG A 48 -6.13 -2.23 -8.92
N GLU A 49 -5.06 -2.89 -9.37
CA GLU A 49 -4.38 -3.96 -8.63
C GLU A 49 -3.66 -3.39 -7.41
N ALA A 50 -2.95 -2.26 -7.60
CA ALA A 50 -2.33 -1.55 -6.49
C ALA A 50 -3.35 -1.11 -5.45
N LYS A 51 -4.49 -0.54 -5.89
CA LYS A 51 -5.59 -0.16 -4.97
C LYS A 51 -6.17 -1.36 -4.23
N GLU A 52 -6.31 -2.52 -4.87
CA GLU A 52 -6.80 -3.73 -4.20
C GLU A 52 -5.88 -4.13 -3.03
N VAL A 53 -4.56 -4.06 -3.21
CA VAL A 53 -3.59 -4.33 -2.15
C VAL A 53 -3.70 -3.31 -1.01
N LEU A 54 -3.80 -2.02 -1.33
CA LEU A 54 -3.95 -0.96 -0.33
C LEU A 54 -5.26 -1.10 0.47
N LEU A 55 -6.35 -1.46 -0.20
CA LEU A 55 -7.64 -1.70 0.44
C LEU A 55 -7.60 -2.95 1.34
N PHE A 56 -6.89 -3.99 0.93
CA PHE A 56 -6.68 -5.15 1.79
C PHE A 56 -5.94 -4.75 3.08
N LEU A 57 -4.84 -4.01 2.97
CA LEU A 57 -4.10 -3.51 4.14
C LEU A 57 -4.96 -2.59 5.01
N GLU A 58 -5.82 -1.76 4.41
CA GLU A 58 -6.82 -0.96 5.14
C GLU A 58 -7.81 -1.84 5.90
N SER A 59 -8.31 -2.92 5.28
CA SER A 59 -9.31 -3.80 5.89
C SER A 59 -8.81 -4.57 7.12
N ILE A 60 -7.50 -4.80 7.21
CA ILE A 60 -6.87 -5.50 8.34
C ILE A 60 -6.18 -4.55 9.33
N GLY A 61 -6.38 -3.22 9.18
CA GLY A 61 -5.84 -2.22 10.09
C GLY A 61 -4.34 -1.89 9.92
N GLU A 62 -3.69 -2.44 8.89
CA GLU A 62 -2.26 -2.21 8.59
C GLU A 62 -2.00 -0.89 7.85
N LEU A 63 -3.04 -0.31 7.25
CA LEU A 63 -3.00 0.97 6.56
C LEU A 63 -4.26 1.77 6.88
N THR A 64 -4.18 3.09 6.86
CA THR A 64 -5.36 3.96 6.86
C THR A 64 -5.27 4.86 5.64
N ILE A 65 -6.23 4.73 4.72
CA ILE A 65 -6.22 5.53 3.49
C ILE A 65 -6.95 6.84 3.78
N ARG A 66 -6.27 7.96 3.56
CA ARG A 66 -6.86 9.29 3.76
C ARG A 66 -8.11 9.46 2.90
N ARG A 67 -9.09 10.16 3.46
CA ARG A 67 -10.33 10.53 2.76
C ARG A 67 -10.38 12.05 2.60
N ALA A 68 -10.84 12.50 1.44
CA ALA A 68 -11.27 13.89 1.25
C ALA A 68 -12.59 14.15 2.00
N LYS A 69 -13.00 15.42 2.12
CA LYS A 69 -14.25 15.81 2.78
C LYS A 69 -15.50 15.14 2.17
N ASN A 70 -15.44 14.78 0.90
CA ASN A 70 -16.51 14.07 0.18
C ASN A 70 -16.42 12.52 0.29
N GLY A 71 -15.54 11.99 1.16
CA GLY A 71 -15.37 10.56 1.36
C GLY A 71 -14.46 9.85 0.33
N ARG A 72 -13.95 10.55 -0.69
CA ARG A 72 -13.07 9.97 -1.71
C ARG A 72 -11.72 9.57 -1.10
N ARG A 73 -11.25 8.36 -1.42
CA ARG A 73 -9.91 7.86 -1.05
C ARG A 73 -8.79 8.62 -1.76
N LEU A 74 -7.80 9.06 -1.00
CA LEU A 74 -6.63 9.81 -1.44
C LEU A 74 -5.38 8.90 -1.39
N TYR A 75 -5.33 7.92 -2.30
CA TYR A 75 -4.29 6.90 -2.32
C TYR A 75 -2.87 7.48 -2.45
N VAL A 76 -2.63 8.32 -3.46
CA VAL A 76 -1.29 8.87 -3.73
C VAL A 76 -0.82 9.76 -2.59
N LEU A 77 -1.71 10.61 -2.05
CA LEU A 77 -1.41 11.44 -0.89
C LEU A 77 -1.04 10.60 0.34
N THR A 78 -1.79 9.52 0.59
CA THR A 78 -1.49 8.58 1.69
C THR A 78 -0.09 8.00 1.54
N LEU A 79 0.33 7.65 0.32
CA LEU A 79 1.64 7.05 0.06
C LEU A 79 2.78 8.07 0.17
N ARG A 80 2.57 9.32 -0.28
CA ARG A 80 3.55 10.41 -0.12
C ARG A 80 3.84 10.72 1.35
N GLU A 81 2.79 10.87 2.16
CA GLU A 81 2.98 11.12 3.59
C GLU A 81 3.71 9.98 4.32
N ARG A 82 3.47 8.74 3.90
CA ARG A 82 4.16 7.57 4.44
C ARG A 82 5.64 7.55 4.07
N LYS A 83 6.01 8.13 2.92
CA LYS A 83 7.40 8.31 2.51
C LYS A 83 8.08 9.39 3.34
N GLU A 84 7.38 10.50 3.60
CA GLU A 84 7.88 11.63 4.39
C GLU A 84 7.99 11.33 5.89
N ASN A 85 7.14 10.43 6.42
CA ASN A 85 7.10 10.07 7.85
C ASN A 85 7.39 8.58 8.11
N PRO A 86 8.61 8.08 7.79
CA PRO A 86 8.93 6.66 7.85
C PRO A 86 8.93 6.09 9.28
N GLN A 87 9.14 6.90 10.32
CA GLN A 87 9.10 6.44 11.73
C GLN A 87 7.72 5.90 12.15
N THR A 88 6.68 6.26 11.42
CA THR A 88 5.36 5.67 11.65
C THR A 88 5.29 4.25 11.08
N LEU A 89 6.01 3.90 10.01
CA LEU A 89 5.93 2.56 9.41
C LEU A 89 6.25 1.45 10.44
N ASP A 90 7.34 1.57 11.19
CA ASP A 90 7.70 0.63 12.25
C ASP A 90 6.73 0.67 13.45
N LYS A 91 6.20 1.85 13.80
CA LYS A 91 5.19 1.98 14.86
C LYS A 91 3.89 1.27 14.48
N TRP A 92 3.41 1.40 13.25
CA TRP A 92 2.20 0.74 12.74
C TRP A 92 2.39 -0.77 12.54
N LEU A 93 3.56 -1.21 12.07
CA LEU A 93 3.90 -2.64 11.98
C LEU A 93 3.95 -3.34 13.35
N LYS A 94 4.23 -2.60 14.44
CA LYS A 94 4.24 -3.11 15.82
C LYS A 94 2.89 -3.08 16.54
N VAL A 95 1.91 -2.31 16.06
CA VAL A 95 0.57 -2.29 16.71
C VAL A 95 -0.16 -3.64 16.54
N SER A 96 0.28 -4.49 15.61
CA SER A 96 -0.22 -5.87 15.46
C SER A 96 0.23 -6.86 16.54
N LYS A 97 0.96 -6.42 17.58
CA LYS A 97 1.37 -7.26 18.73
C LYS A 97 0.74 -6.88 20.07
N THR A 98 -0.33 -6.10 20.08
CA THR A 98 -1.09 -5.88 21.32
C THR A 98 -2.55 -5.63 20.98
N VAL A 99 -3.37 -6.69 20.91
CA VAL A 99 -4.37 -7.14 21.90
C VAL A 99 -4.76 -8.57 21.53
#